data_AF-A0A962YLW2-F1
#
_entry.id   AF-A0A962YLW2-F1
#
_cell.length_a   1.000
_cell.length_b   1.000
_cell.length_c   1.000
_cell.angle_alpha   90.00
_cell.angle_beta   90.00
_cell.angle_gamma   90.00
#
_symmetry.space_group_name_H-M   'P 1'
#
loop_
_entity.id
_entity.type
_entity.pdbx_description
1 polymer ?
#
loop_
_entity_poly.entity_id
_entity_poly.type
_entity_poly.pdbx_seq_one_letter_code
_entity_poly.pdbx_strand_id
1 'polypeptide(L)'
;MSQATPPARHYAVRRVNPFEGVLQVVETSSARAYSPNGRVWQVQVLAQRPDHTWRSFSDVSPIEQFFNFGLWDATAGLQKIPANPVMDIGAMTAAAGELTAALRSLLKSLPFPLIDNYECWATDYHGAPVALLAATEDAGVMRDIRVGRWQATRIADHGFVSGALLARNIPATGDLGPRQHAEQLERQVRQLGQHKAWFQRLPDGSGIRLGPAGDDAPRPAESFPALGLKTDWKDDAARELASDYLAWQAPRLLLLQGIDD
;
A
#
# COMPACT_ATOMS: atom_id res chain seq x y z
N MET A 1 25.79 7.43 -29.77
CA MET A 1 25.75 6.19 -28.98
C MET A 1 24.37 6.12 -28.35
N SER A 2 23.51 5.22 -28.82
CA SER A 2 22.14 5.08 -28.33
C SER A 2 22.20 4.53 -26.90
N GLN A 3 21.90 5.35 -25.89
CA GLN A 3 21.66 4.82 -24.56
C GLN A 3 20.39 3.96 -24.65
N ALA A 4 20.53 2.65 -24.44
CA ALA A 4 19.40 1.76 -24.39
C ALA A 4 18.46 2.23 -23.27
N THR A 5 17.20 2.49 -23.61
CA THR A 5 16.17 2.82 -22.63
C THR A 5 16.14 1.73 -21.56
N PRO A 6 16.25 2.07 -20.26
CA PRO A 6 16.26 1.08 -19.21
C PRO A 6 14.96 0.23 -19.27
N PRO A 7 15.05 -1.08 -18.99
CA PRO A 7 13.88 -1.95 -19.03
C PRO A 7 12.83 -1.50 -18.01
N ALA A 8 11.56 -1.73 -18.33
CA ALA A 8 10.46 -1.41 -17.43
C ALA A 8 10.60 -2.17 -16.09
N ARG A 9 10.54 -1.44 -14.98
CA ARG A 9 10.55 -2.02 -13.64
C ARG A 9 9.12 -2.45 -13.29
N HIS A 10 8.98 -3.60 -12.62
CA HIS A 10 7.69 -4.15 -12.21
C HIS A 10 7.78 -4.74 -10.81
N TYR A 11 6.79 -4.45 -9.99
CA TYR A 11 6.77 -4.82 -8.58
C TYR A 11 5.37 -4.67 -8.01
N ALA A 12 5.18 -5.14 -6.78
CA ALA A 12 3.97 -4.91 -6.02
C ALA A 12 4.26 -4.13 -4.73
N VAL A 13 3.31 -3.30 -4.28
CA VAL A 13 3.41 -2.52 -3.04
C VAL A 13 2.14 -2.71 -2.22
N ARG A 14 2.28 -2.92 -0.91
CA ARG A 14 1.15 -2.99 0.01
C ARG A 14 0.72 -1.58 0.40
N ARG A 15 -0.59 -1.34 0.34
CA ARG A 15 -1.19 -0.12 0.88
C ARG A 15 -1.60 -0.41 2.31
N VAL A 16 -0.78 0.00 3.27
CA VAL A 16 -0.94 -0.36 4.68
C VAL A 16 -1.48 0.82 5.51
N ASN A 17 -2.09 0.46 6.64
CA ASN A 17 -2.58 1.35 7.70
C ASN A 17 -3.58 2.46 7.25
N PRO A 18 -4.86 2.10 7.00
CA PRO A 18 -5.43 0.75 7.04
C PRO A 18 -4.98 -0.09 5.85
N PHE A 19 -5.08 -1.42 5.95
CA PHE A 19 -4.76 -2.29 4.83
C PHE A 19 -5.80 -2.14 3.71
N GLU A 20 -5.33 -1.72 2.54
CA GLU A 20 -6.15 -1.34 1.38
C GLU A 20 -5.84 -2.23 0.16
N GLY A 21 -5.17 -3.35 0.38
CA GLY A 21 -4.77 -4.31 -0.65
C GLY A 21 -3.36 -4.06 -1.18
N VAL A 22 -3.05 -4.76 -2.26
CA VAL A 22 -1.75 -4.72 -2.95
C VAL A 22 -1.94 -4.08 -4.33
N LEU A 23 -1.08 -3.15 -4.68
CA LEU A 23 -1.01 -2.58 -6.03
C LEU A 23 0.11 -3.23 -6.81
N GLN A 24 -0.22 -3.75 -7.99
CA GLN A 24 0.75 -4.12 -9.02
C GLN A 24 1.19 -2.85 -9.73
N VAL A 25 2.48 -2.68 -9.95
CA VAL A 25 3.08 -1.47 -10.56
C VAL A 25 4.01 -1.88 -11.69
N VAL A 26 3.93 -1.13 -12.80
CA VAL A 26 4.91 -1.17 -13.90
C VAL A 26 5.33 0.27 -14.18
N GLU A 27 6.62 0.56 -14.23
CA GLU A 27 7.14 1.89 -14.50
C GLU A 27 8.27 1.89 -15.53
N THR A 28 8.29 2.92 -16.35
CA THR A 28 9.39 3.29 -17.24
C THR A 28 9.95 4.64 -16.81
N SER A 29 10.92 5.19 -17.56
CA SER A 29 11.44 6.52 -17.29
C SER A 29 10.40 7.65 -17.46
N SER A 30 9.35 7.43 -18.24
CA SER A 30 8.40 8.48 -18.65
C SER A 30 6.93 8.14 -18.39
N ALA A 31 6.61 6.93 -17.93
CA ALA A 31 5.23 6.52 -17.65
C ALA A 31 5.18 5.46 -16.55
N ARG A 32 4.03 5.34 -15.89
CA ARG A 32 3.77 4.29 -14.90
C ARG A 32 2.33 3.82 -14.96
N ALA A 33 2.11 2.55 -14.67
CA ALA A 33 0.80 1.94 -14.58
C ALA A 33 0.65 1.22 -13.25
N TYR A 34 -0.56 1.25 -12.71
CA TYR A 34 -0.88 0.52 -11.48
C TYR A 34 -2.26 -0.13 -11.55
N SER A 35 -2.36 -1.30 -10.95
CA SER A 35 -3.57 -2.11 -10.94
C SER A 35 -3.74 -2.86 -9.61
N PRO A 36 -4.93 -2.81 -8.99
CA PRO A 36 -5.23 -3.65 -7.84
C PRO A 36 -5.57 -5.10 -8.20
N ASN A 37 -5.95 -5.37 -9.46
CA ASN A 37 -6.46 -6.68 -9.89
C ASN A 37 -5.69 -7.30 -11.07
N GLY A 38 -4.66 -6.62 -11.58
CA GLY A 38 -3.87 -7.06 -12.73
C GLY A 38 -4.59 -7.03 -14.09
N ARG A 39 -5.88 -6.63 -14.12
CA ARG A 39 -6.72 -6.63 -15.34
C ARG A 39 -6.89 -5.24 -15.91
N VAL A 40 -7.30 -4.28 -15.07
CA VAL A 40 -7.49 -2.88 -15.44
C VAL A 40 -6.38 -2.07 -14.82
N TRP A 41 -5.66 -1.34 -15.66
CA TRP A 41 -4.47 -0.59 -15.31
C TRP A 41 -4.71 0.90 -15.49
N GLN A 42 -4.51 1.68 -14.44
CA GLN A 42 -4.49 3.12 -14.58
C GLN A 42 -3.11 3.57 -15.05
N VAL A 43 -3.07 4.26 -16.19
CA VAL A 43 -1.84 4.72 -16.84
C VAL A 43 -1.63 6.20 -16.56
N GLN A 44 -0.44 6.51 -16.07
CA GLN A 44 0.07 7.85 -15.89
C GLN A 44 1.30 8.09 -16.75
N VAL A 45 1.41 9.31 -17.28
CA VAL A 45 2.53 9.71 -18.13
C VAL A 45 3.14 11.00 -17.58
N LEU A 46 4.47 11.05 -17.55
CA LEU A 46 5.23 12.23 -17.16
C LEU A 46 5.07 13.28 -18.25
N ALA A 47 4.65 14.48 -17.87
CA ALA A 47 4.59 15.62 -18.77
C ALA A 47 4.92 16.90 -18.00
N GLN A 48 5.29 17.95 -18.72
CA GLN A 48 5.47 19.28 -18.13
C GLN A 48 4.10 19.90 -17.88
N ARG A 49 3.90 20.42 -16.67
CA ARG A 49 2.69 21.17 -16.35
C ARG A 49 2.67 22.48 -17.15
N PRO A 50 1.58 22.79 -17.88
CA PRO A 50 1.43 24.11 -18.48
C PRO A 50 1.32 25.19 -17.39
N ASP A 51 2.21 26.17 -17.40
CA ASP A 51 2.13 27.34 -16.52
C ASP A 51 0.96 28.23 -16.96
N HIS A 52 -0.19 28.05 -16.32
CA HIS A 52 -1.37 28.90 -16.51
C HIS A 52 -1.85 29.52 -15.20
N THR A 53 -0.94 29.95 -14.33
CA THR A 53 -1.28 30.98 -13.34
C THR A 53 -1.06 32.35 -13.97
N TRP A 54 -2.14 33.09 -14.20
CA TRP A 54 -2.21 34.47 -14.73
C TRP A 54 -1.37 35.50 -13.92
N ARG A 55 -0.54 35.09 -12.94
CA ARG A 55 0.15 36.00 -12.02
C ARG A 55 1.63 35.71 -11.77
N SER A 56 2.30 34.84 -12.53
CA SER A 56 3.73 34.60 -12.30
C SER A 56 4.56 34.88 -13.55
N PHE A 57 5.13 36.09 -13.62
CA PHE A 57 6.27 36.44 -14.49
C PHE A 57 7.56 35.94 -13.86
N SER A 58 7.68 34.65 -13.62
CA SER A 58 8.87 34.05 -13.02
C SER A 58 9.39 32.95 -13.93
N ASP A 59 10.67 33.02 -14.28
CA ASP A 59 11.46 32.00 -14.99
C ASP A 59 11.61 30.72 -14.12
N VAL A 60 10.50 30.10 -13.75
CA VAL A 60 10.50 28.83 -13.02
C VAL A 60 10.58 27.73 -14.07
N SER A 61 11.56 26.84 -13.94
CA SER A 61 11.69 25.70 -14.82
C SER A 61 10.39 24.87 -14.78
N PRO A 62 9.89 24.39 -15.94
CA PRO A 62 8.68 23.56 -15.99
C PRO A 62 8.78 22.38 -15.02
N ILE A 63 7.76 22.22 -14.19
CA ILE A 63 7.69 21.09 -13.26
C ILE A 63 7.14 19.88 -14.02
N GLU A 64 7.95 18.82 -14.10
CA GLU A 64 7.51 17.53 -14.62
C GLU A 64 6.64 16.82 -13.57
N GLN A 65 5.47 16.34 -14.01
CA GLN A 65 4.55 15.62 -13.15
C GLN A 65 3.85 14.49 -13.92
N PHE A 66 3.52 13.42 -13.22
CA PHE A 66 2.70 12.34 -13.76
C PHE A 66 1.22 12.78 -13.86
N PHE A 67 0.69 12.76 -15.08
CA PHE A 67 -0.72 13.02 -15.37
C PHE A 67 -1.47 11.73 -15.67
N ASN A 68 -2.71 11.63 -15.18
CA ASN A 68 -3.58 10.50 -15.51
C ASN A 68 -3.92 10.53 -17.00
N PHE A 69 -3.46 9.53 -17.74
CA PHE A 69 -3.60 9.48 -19.19
C PHE A 69 -4.76 8.59 -19.64
N GLY A 70 -5.08 7.54 -18.88
CA GLY A 70 -6.18 6.65 -19.23
C GLY A 70 -6.24 5.37 -18.43
N LEU A 71 -7.18 4.53 -18.82
CA LEU A 71 -7.29 3.14 -18.36
C LEU A 71 -6.88 2.20 -19.49
N TRP A 72 -6.15 1.16 -19.16
CA TRP A 72 -5.72 0.13 -20.08
C TRP A 72 -6.18 -1.24 -19.61
N ASP A 73 -6.65 -2.05 -20.55
CA ASP A 73 -6.77 -3.50 -20.36
C ASP A 73 -6.28 -4.24 -21.62
N ALA A 74 -5.96 -5.53 -21.46
CA ALA A 74 -5.37 -6.32 -22.52
C ALA A 74 -6.28 -6.49 -23.75
N THR A 75 -7.60 -6.39 -23.56
CA THR A 75 -8.64 -6.65 -24.57
C THR A 75 -9.10 -5.38 -25.29
N ALA A 76 -9.45 -4.31 -24.57
CA ALA A 76 -9.91 -3.06 -25.16
C ALA A 76 -8.77 -2.07 -25.46
N GLY A 77 -7.56 -2.34 -24.96
CA GLY A 77 -6.42 -1.45 -25.11
C GLY A 77 -6.53 -0.20 -24.24
N LEU A 78 -5.87 0.88 -24.65
CA LEU A 78 -5.83 2.14 -23.89
C LEU A 78 -7.04 3.02 -24.20
N GLN A 79 -7.89 3.24 -23.20
CA GLN A 79 -8.95 4.25 -23.20
C GLN A 79 -8.40 5.54 -22.60
N LYS A 80 -8.13 6.53 -23.46
CA LYS A 80 -7.56 7.82 -23.05
C LYS A 80 -8.61 8.71 -22.38
N ILE A 81 -8.21 9.40 -21.31
CA ILE A 81 -8.98 10.49 -20.73
C ILE A 81 -8.65 11.76 -21.53
N PRO A 82 -9.61 12.67 -21.78
CA PRO A 82 -9.34 13.93 -22.46
C PRO A 82 -8.19 14.68 -21.77
N ALA A 83 -7.06 14.78 -22.48
CA ALA A 83 -5.90 15.53 -22.04
C ALA A 83 -6.09 17.02 -22.36
N ASN A 84 -5.53 17.90 -21.54
CA ASN A 84 -5.45 19.32 -21.87
C ASN A 84 -4.68 19.49 -23.20
N PRO A 85 -5.26 20.16 -24.22
CA PRO A 85 -4.62 20.36 -25.52
C PRO A 85 -3.25 21.06 -25.48
N VAL A 86 -2.94 21.74 -24.37
CA VAL A 86 -1.66 22.46 -24.18
C VAL A 86 -0.50 21.50 -23.87
N MET A 87 -0.76 20.24 -23.53
CA MET A 87 0.30 19.26 -23.28
C MET A 87 0.83 18.64 -24.57
N ASP A 88 2.06 18.12 -24.55
CA ASP A 88 2.63 17.35 -25.65
C ASP A 88 1.98 15.96 -25.76
N ILE A 89 0.81 15.92 -26.41
CA ILE A 89 0.02 14.70 -26.62
C ILE A 89 0.83 13.64 -27.39
N GLY A 90 1.77 14.05 -28.25
CA GLY A 90 2.60 13.16 -29.04
C GLY A 90 3.56 12.37 -28.15
N ALA A 91 4.36 13.07 -27.36
CA ALA A 91 5.27 12.45 -26.40
C ALA A 91 4.50 11.60 -25.37
N MET A 92 3.36 12.10 -24.88
CA MET A 92 2.54 11.35 -23.92
C MET A 92 1.99 10.04 -24.50
N THR A 93 1.57 10.07 -25.77
CA THR A 93 1.06 8.86 -26.46
C THR A 93 2.18 7.85 -26.70
N ALA A 94 3.38 8.30 -27.06
CA ALA A 94 4.54 7.41 -27.24
C ALA A 94 4.93 6.72 -25.93
N ALA A 95 5.05 7.48 -24.84
CA ALA A 95 5.38 6.95 -23.52
C ALA A 95 4.32 5.94 -23.01
N ALA A 96 3.03 6.22 -23.21
CA ALA A 96 1.97 5.27 -22.91
C ALA A 96 2.03 4.01 -23.81
N GLY A 97 2.40 4.17 -25.09
CA GLY A 97 2.58 3.06 -26.02
C GLY A 97 3.69 2.10 -25.57
N GLU A 98 4.86 2.64 -25.20
CA GLU A 98 5.98 1.87 -24.67
C GLU A 98 5.60 1.12 -23.40
N LEU A 99 4.96 1.82 -22.45
CA LEU A 99 4.51 1.21 -21.19
C LEU A 99 3.49 0.09 -21.43
N THR A 100 2.50 0.30 -22.29
CA THR A 100 1.45 -0.70 -22.55
C THR A 100 1.98 -1.92 -23.32
N ALA A 101 2.99 -1.73 -24.18
CA ALA A 101 3.70 -2.83 -24.81
C ALA A 101 4.49 -3.67 -23.79
N ALA A 102 5.24 -3.01 -22.89
CA ALA A 102 5.95 -3.68 -21.80
C ALA A 102 4.97 -4.44 -20.89
N LEU A 103 3.91 -3.77 -20.47
CA LEU A 103 2.89 -4.31 -19.58
C LEU A 103 2.21 -5.55 -20.16
N ARG A 104 1.90 -5.58 -21.46
CA ARG A 104 1.35 -6.77 -22.13
C ARG A 104 2.26 -7.98 -22.01
N SER A 105 3.58 -7.80 -22.14
CA SER A 105 4.55 -8.88 -22.00
C SER A 105 4.73 -9.36 -20.56
N LEU A 106 4.46 -8.49 -19.59
CA LEU A 106 4.59 -8.72 -18.15
C LEU A 106 3.35 -9.33 -17.50
N LEU A 107 2.18 -9.32 -18.17
CA LEU A 107 0.95 -9.88 -17.61
C LEU A 107 1.08 -11.34 -17.17
N LYS A 108 1.93 -12.13 -17.85
CA LYS A 108 2.20 -13.54 -17.51
C LYS A 108 2.98 -13.74 -16.20
N SER A 109 3.56 -12.66 -15.66
CA SER A 109 4.37 -12.67 -14.45
C SER A 109 3.60 -12.14 -13.23
N LEU A 110 2.28 -11.97 -13.35
CA LEU A 110 1.43 -11.55 -12.23
C LEU A 110 1.15 -12.73 -11.28
N PRO A 111 1.05 -12.48 -9.96
CA PRO A 111 1.35 -11.20 -9.30
C PRO A 111 2.87 -10.92 -9.25
N PHE A 112 3.26 -9.64 -9.36
CA PHE A 112 4.66 -9.23 -9.24
C PHE A 112 5.15 -9.34 -7.80
N PRO A 113 6.46 -9.57 -7.57
CA PRO A 113 7.00 -9.66 -6.22
C PRO A 113 6.81 -8.36 -5.44
N LEU A 114 6.51 -8.49 -4.15
CA LEU A 114 6.51 -7.37 -3.21
C LEU A 114 7.92 -6.79 -3.09
N ILE A 115 8.01 -5.47 -3.18
CA ILE A 115 9.29 -4.75 -3.07
C ILE A 115 9.49 -4.08 -1.71
N ASP A 116 8.40 -3.91 -0.97
CA ASP A 116 8.34 -3.20 0.30
C ASP A 116 8.78 -4.10 1.47
N ASN A 117 10.04 -4.54 1.46
CA ASN A 117 10.60 -5.50 2.40
C ASN A 117 10.99 -4.90 3.77
N TYR A 118 11.03 -3.58 3.92
CA TYR A 118 11.16 -2.95 5.22
C TYR A 118 9.78 -2.69 5.80
N GLU A 119 9.48 -3.30 6.93
CA GLU A 119 8.16 -3.22 7.58
C GLU A 119 8.27 -2.57 8.96
N CYS A 120 7.42 -1.58 9.22
CA CYS A 120 7.26 -1.01 10.55
C CYS A 120 6.05 -1.66 11.22
N TRP A 121 6.29 -2.29 12.37
CA TRP A 121 5.25 -2.91 13.17
C TRP A 121 5.05 -2.16 14.49
N ALA A 122 3.80 -2.07 14.92
CA ALA A 122 3.51 -1.90 16.33
C ALA A 122 3.95 -3.18 17.04
N THR A 123 4.70 -3.07 18.14
CA THR A 123 5.19 -4.23 18.89
C THR A 123 4.76 -4.16 20.35
N ASP A 124 4.55 -5.33 20.94
CA ASP A 124 4.30 -5.45 22.37
C ASP A 124 5.56 -5.16 23.21
N TYR A 125 5.45 -5.35 24.52
CA TYR A 125 6.55 -5.16 25.46
C TYR A 125 7.73 -6.14 25.24
N HIS A 126 7.46 -7.32 24.70
CA HIS A 126 8.48 -8.33 24.36
C HIS A 126 9.08 -8.12 22.96
N GLY A 127 8.61 -7.09 22.24
CA GLY A 127 9.04 -6.79 20.88
C GLY A 127 8.39 -7.69 19.83
N ALA A 128 7.31 -8.41 20.18
CA ALA A 128 6.57 -9.21 19.22
C ALA A 128 5.68 -8.30 18.34
N PRO A 129 5.67 -8.48 17.01
CA PRO A 129 4.77 -7.74 16.10
C PRO A 129 3.29 -7.92 16.44
N VAL A 130 2.56 -6.81 16.51
CA VAL A 130 1.13 -6.73 16.81
C VAL A 130 0.33 -6.31 15.59
N ALA A 131 0.74 -5.25 14.91
CA ALA A 131 0.05 -4.74 13.74
C ALA A 131 1.00 -3.99 12.79
N LEU A 132 0.85 -4.21 11.48
CA LEU A 132 1.66 -3.57 10.45
C LEU A 132 1.24 -2.11 10.27
N LEU A 133 2.19 -1.18 10.36
CA LEU A 133 1.96 0.27 10.34
C LEU A 133 2.42 0.94 9.06
N ALA A 134 3.54 0.49 8.50
CA ALA A 134 4.16 1.05 7.30
C ALA A 134 5.01 -0.02 6.60
N ALA A 135 5.22 0.12 5.30
CA ALA A 135 6.16 -0.68 4.53
C ALA A 135 6.88 0.21 3.50
N THR A 136 8.14 -0.09 3.21
CA THR A 136 8.96 0.64 2.22
C THR A 136 10.02 -0.29 1.63
N GLU A 137 10.49 0.02 0.43
CA GLU A 137 11.67 -0.62 -0.19
C GLU A 137 12.98 0.08 0.17
N ASP A 138 12.88 1.35 0.61
CA ASP A 138 14.03 2.23 0.80
C ASP A 138 14.40 2.36 2.28
N ALA A 139 15.57 1.83 2.63
CA ALA A 139 16.15 1.90 3.97
C ALA A 139 16.54 3.33 4.40
N GLY A 140 16.82 4.23 3.46
CA GLY A 140 17.10 5.64 3.71
C GLY A 140 15.83 6.38 4.13
N VAL A 141 14.76 6.22 3.35
CA VAL A 141 13.46 6.86 3.61
C VAL A 141 12.82 6.32 4.89
N MET A 142 13.06 5.05 5.22
CA MET A 142 12.59 4.40 6.46
C MET A 142 12.76 5.27 7.71
N ARG A 143 13.90 5.97 7.85
CA ARG A 143 14.22 6.81 9.02
C ARG A 143 13.41 8.11 9.08
N ASP A 144 12.95 8.58 7.93
CA ASP A 144 12.23 9.85 7.79
C ASP A 144 10.70 9.67 7.79
N ILE A 145 10.22 8.43 7.59
CA ILE A 145 8.78 8.13 7.63
C ILE A 145 8.23 8.39 9.03
N ARG A 146 7.33 9.38 9.12
CA ARG A 146 6.50 9.58 10.31
C ARG A 146 5.40 8.53 10.36
N VAL A 147 5.70 7.40 10.98
CA VAL A 147 4.75 6.30 11.14
C VAL A 147 3.65 6.72 12.12
N GLY A 148 2.39 6.68 11.66
CA GLY A 148 1.20 7.00 12.47
C GLY A 148 0.87 5.95 13.53
N ARG A 149 -0.31 6.08 14.14
CA ARG A 149 -0.92 4.99 14.92
C ARG A 149 -1.58 4.01 13.94
N TRP A 150 -1.78 2.76 14.38
CA TRP A 150 -2.56 1.81 13.59
C TRP A 150 -4.03 2.26 13.51
N GLN A 151 -4.60 2.13 12.32
CA GLN A 151 -5.98 2.47 11.96
C GLN A 151 -6.62 1.26 11.30
N ALA A 152 -7.82 0.90 11.78
CA ALA A 152 -8.57 -0.23 11.22
C ALA A 152 -9.25 0.18 9.91
N THR A 153 -9.76 1.41 9.85
CA THR A 153 -10.45 1.97 8.68
C THR A 153 -9.98 3.39 8.41
N ARG A 154 -10.28 3.91 7.21
CA ARG A 154 -10.15 5.35 6.98
C ARG A 154 -11.16 6.09 7.85
N ILE A 155 -10.88 7.35 8.17
CA ILE A 155 -11.79 8.18 8.98
C ILE A 155 -13.19 8.27 8.35
N ALA A 156 -13.28 8.33 7.02
CA ALA A 156 -14.54 8.37 6.28
C ALA A 156 -15.17 6.99 6.01
N ASP A 157 -14.50 5.90 6.41
CA ASP A 157 -15.03 4.54 6.23
C ASP A 157 -15.70 4.07 7.52
N HIS A 158 -17.02 3.90 7.41
CA HIS A 158 -17.92 3.49 8.49
C HIS A 158 -18.45 2.05 8.28
N GLY A 159 -17.87 1.30 7.34
CA GLY A 159 -18.40 0.02 6.89
C GLY A 159 -18.08 -1.18 7.79
N PHE A 160 -17.16 -1.05 8.75
CA PHE A 160 -16.79 -2.16 9.62
C PHE A 160 -17.79 -2.35 10.77
N VAL A 161 -18.40 -3.54 10.84
CA VAL A 161 -19.31 -3.95 11.90
C VAL A 161 -18.91 -5.33 12.42
N SER A 162 -18.65 -5.44 13.72
CA SER A 162 -18.34 -6.71 14.38
C SER A 162 -19.62 -7.38 14.91
N GLY A 163 -19.84 -8.63 14.53
CA GLY A 163 -20.93 -9.46 15.07
C GLY A 163 -20.72 -9.76 16.55
N ALA A 164 -19.46 -9.96 16.96
CA ALA A 164 -19.09 -10.21 18.35
C ALA A 164 -19.42 -9.03 19.29
N LEU A 165 -19.24 -7.78 18.84
CA LEU A 165 -19.62 -6.59 19.60
C LEU A 165 -21.14 -6.38 19.61
N LEU A 166 -21.82 -6.62 18.50
CA LEU A 166 -23.29 -6.58 18.45
C LEU A 166 -23.93 -7.58 19.41
N ALA A 167 -23.40 -8.81 19.49
CA ALA A 167 -23.87 -9.83 20.44
C ALA A 167 -23.73 -9.41 21.91
N ARG A 168 -22.83 -8.44 22.19
CA ARG A 168 -22.62 -7.84 23.51
C ARG A 168 -23.40 -6.53 23.71
N ASN A 169 -24.32 -6.21 22.81
CA ASN A 169 -25.10 -4.96 22.79
C ASN A 169 -24.23 -3.69 22.69
N ILE A 170 -23.05 -3.80 22.07
CA ILE A 170 -22.22 -2.65 21.73
C ILE A 170 -22.60 -2.22 20.31
N PRO A 171 -23.06 -0.97 20.11
CA PRO A 171 -23.51 -0.52 18.79
C PRO A 171 -22.32 -0.11 17.90
N ALA A 172 -22.45 -0.32 16.59
CA ALA A 172 -21.42 0.06 15.61
C ALA A 172 -21.23 1.59 15.51
N THR A 173 -22.31 2.33 15.76
CA THR A 173 -22.39 3.79 15.75
C THR A 173 -22.98 4.26 17.08
N GLY A 174 -22.64 5.47 17.49
CA GLY A 174 -23.33 6.12 18.61
C GLY A 174 -22.70 7.47 18.94
N ASP A 175 -22.94 7.97 20.15
CA ASP A 175 -22.66 9.37 20.50
C ASP A 175 -21.19 9.79 20.34
N LEU A 176 -20.26 8.84 20.51
CA LEU A 176 -18.82 9.09 20.35
C LEU A 176 -18.35 9.11 18.89
N GLY A 177 -19.18 8.65 17.95
CA GLY A 177 -18.87 8.68 16.53
C GLY A 177 -19.42 7.48 15.73
N PRO A 178 -19.27 7.53 14.39
CA PRO A 178 -19.81 6.54 13.47
C PRO A 178 -18.92 5.28 13.31
N ARG A 179 -17.83 5.15 14.06
CA ARG A 179 -16.82 4.07 13.89
C ARG A 179 -16.49 3.34 15.18
N GLN A 180 -17.47 3.14 16.07
CA GLN A 180 -17.19 2.64 17.42
C GLN A 180 -16.47 1.28 17.42
N HIS A 181 -16.90 0.35 16.56
CA HIS A 181 -16.26 -0.96 16.45
C HIS A 181 -14.81 -0.88 15.96
N ALA A 182 -14.53 -0.06 14.95
CA ALA A 182 -13.17 0.16 14.45
C ALA A 182 -12.30 0.83 15.52
N GLU A 183 -12.81 1.85 16.20
CA GLU A 183 -12.10 2.58 17.25
C GLU A 183 -11.82 1.71 18.48
N GLN A 184 -12.69 0.74 18.78
CA GLN A 184 -12.46 -0.25 19.82
C GLN A 184 -11.28 -1.16 19.46
N LEU A 185 -11.22 -1.67 18.23
CA LEU A 185 -10.09 -2.45 17.75
C LEU A 185 -8.80 -1.63 17.72
N GLU A 186 -8.84 -0.40 17.23
CA GLU A 186 -7.69 0.52 17.23
C GLU A 186 -7.15 0.78 18.64
N ARG A 187 -8.04 0.86 19.63
CA ARG A 187 -7.67 1.03 21.04
C ARG A 187 -7.01 -0.22 21.60
N GLN A 188 -7.54 -1.40 21.28
CA GLN A 188 -6.93 -2.68 21.65
C GLN A 188 -5.51 -2.78 21.07
N VAL A 189 -5.34 -2.52 19.77
CA VAL A 189 -4.03 -2.54 19.11
C VAL A 189 -3.06 -1.55 19.77
N ARG A 190 -3.53 -0.36 20.14
CA ARG A 190 -2.71 0.65 20.82
C ARG A 190 -2.29 0.26 22.24
N GLN A 191 -3.17 -0.44 22.97
CA GLN A 191 -2.86 -0.90 24.33
C GLN A 191 -1.78 -1.99 24.32
N LEU A 192 -1.82 -2.88 23.33
CA LEU A 192 -0.86 -3.96 23.19
C LEU A 192 0.43 -3.50 22.48
N GLY A 193 0.30 -2.85 21.32
CA GLY A 193 1.39 -2.37 20.47
C GLY A 193 1.91 -0.99 20.87
N GLN A 194 2.55 -0.91 22.04
CA GLN A 194 3.01 0.36 22.63
C GLN A 194 4.27 0.92 21.94
N HIS A 195 5.06 0.06 21.34
CA HIS A 195 6.31 0.43 20.67
C HIS A 195 6.18 0.28 19.16
N LYS A 196 7.13 0.88 18.43
CA LYS A 196 7.28 0.71 16.98
C LYS A 196 8.68 0.20 16.70
N ALA A 197 8.78 -0.80 15.83
CA ALA A 197 10.05 -1.32 15.38
C ALA A 197 10.02 -1.59 13.89
N TRP A 198 11.15 -1.32 13.24
CA TRP A 198 11.36 -1.67 11.84
C TRP A 198 12.00 -3.06 11.75
N PHE A 199 11.60 -3.80 10.73
CA PHE A 199 12.11 -5.11 10.41
C PHE A 199 12.42 -5.17 8.91
N GLN A 200 13.59 -5.69 8.54
CA GLN A 200 13.85 -6.10 7.17
C GLN A 200 13.34 -7.54 7.00
N ARG A 201 12.41 -7.75 6.09
CA ARG A 201 11.85 -9.06 5.77
C ARG A 201 12.72 -9.78 4.76
N LEU A 202 12.91 -11.07 4.98
CA LEU A 202 13.69 -11.95 4.12
C LEU A 202 12.74 -12.80 3.25
N PRO A 203 13.23 -13.38 2.14
CA PRO A 203 12.40 -14.16 1.21
C PRO A 203 11.76 -15.42 1.84
N ASP A 204 12.33 -15.94 2.92
CA ASP A 204 11.80 -17.08 3.68
C ASP A 204 10.71 -16.66 4.69
N GLY A 205 10.30 -15.39 4.69
CA GLY A 205 9.32 -14.84 5.62
C GLY A 205 9.88 -14.54 7.01
N SER A 206 11.15 -14.83 7.29
CA SER A 206 11.80 -14.36 8.53
C SER A 206 12.08 -12.85 8.45
N GLY A 207 12.51 -12.26 9.55
CA GLY A 207 12.85 -10.85 9.57
C GLY A 207 14.01 -10.51 10.50
N ILE A 208 14.69 -9.43 10.20
CA ILE A 208 15.75 -8.86 11.04
C ILE A 208 15.20 -7.59 11.65
N ARG A 209 15.05 -7.56 12.98
CA ARG A 209 14.67 -6.35 13.71
C ARG A 209 15.82 -5.36 13.62
N LEU A 210 15.53 -4.17 13.13
CA LEU A 210 16.54 -3.13 12.95
C LEU A 210 16.70 -2.33 14.23
N GLY A 211 17.88 -2.44 14.85
CA GLY A 211 18.22 -1.78 16.11
C GLY A 211 18.89 -0.41 15.90
N PRO A 212 18.84 0.49 16.89
CA PRO A 212 19.73 1.65 16.89
C PRO A 212 21.19 1.15 16.91
N ALA A 213 22.03 1.73 16.04
CA ALA A 213 23.45 1.39 15.89
C ALA A 213 23.76 -0.06 15.43
N GLY A 214 22.81 -0.74 14.76
CA GLY A 214 23.05 -2.05 14.14
C GLY A 214 22.98 -3.24 15.11
N ASP A 215 22.30 -3.09 16.25
CA ASP A 215 21.90 -4.19 17.14
C ASP A 215 20.74 -4.98 16.52
N ASP A 216 21.04 -5.61 15.39
CA ASP A 216 20.09 -6.29 14.54
C ASP A 216 19.77 -7.69 15.09
N ALA A 217 18.50 -7.95 15.37
CA ALA A 217 18.07 -9.19 16.01
C ALA A 217 17.17 -10.03 15.08
N PRO A 218 17.55 -11.29 14.76
CA PRO A 218 16.73 -12.13 13.90
C PRO A 218 15.40 -12.50 14.58
N ARG A 219 14.36 -12.67 13.77
CA ARG A 219 13.02 -13.10 14.14
C ARG A 219 12.53 -14.14 13.14
N PRO A 220 12.04 -15.29 13.60
CA PRO A 220 11.54 -16.33 12.72
C PRO A 220 10.20 -15.90 12.09
N ALA A 221 9.80 -16.54 11.00
CA ALA A 221 8.65 -16.13 10.19
C ALA A 221 7.34 -16.10 10.98
N GLU A 222 7.15 -17.07 11.87
CA GLU A 222 5.96 -17.25 12.69
C GLU A 222 5.77 -16.14 13.74
N SER A 223 6.80 -15.33 13.97
CA SER A 223 6.68 -14.15 14.84
C SER A 223 5.84 -13.04 14.23
N PHE A 224 5.60 -13.07 12.91
CA PHE A 224 4.92 -12.00 12.19
C PHE A 224 3.49 -12.44 11.87
N PRO A 225 2.46 -11.69 12.29
CA PRO A 225 1.09 -11.99 11.91
C PRO A 225 0.92 -11.92 10.39
N ALA A 226 0.61 -13.05 9.75
CA ALA A 226 0.55 -13.18 8.29
C ALA A 226 -0.39 -12.15 7.62
N LEU A 227 -1.49 -11.79 8.29
CA LEU A 227 -2.51 -10.85 7.79
C LEU A 227 -2.26 -9.40 8.25
N GLY A 228 -1.07 -9.08 8.76
CA GLY A 228 -0.72 -7.73 9.21
C GLY A 228 -1.33 -7.33 10.55
N LEU A 229 -2.04 -8.24 11.23
CA LEU A 229 -2.67 -8.03 12.53
C LEU A 229 -2.64 -9.32 13.35
N LYS A 230 -2.18 -9.23 14.60
CA LYS A 230 -2.17 -10.32 15.58
C LYS A 230 -3.60 -10.81 15.87
N THR A 231 -3.79 -12.12 16.03
CA THR A 231 -5.11 -12.75 16.26
C THR A 231 -5.19 -13.57 17.54
N ASP A 232 -4.06 -14.00 18.10
CA ASP A 232 -3.95 -14.76 19.35
C ASP A 232 -4.02 -13.86 20.60
N TRP A 233 -5.10 -13.09 20.71
CA TRP A 233 -5.34 -12.23 21.87
C TRP A 233 -5.77 -13.06 23.08
N LYS A 234 -5.30 -12.66 24.27
CA LYS A 234 -5.64 -13.34 25.55
C LYS A 234 -7.12 -13.20 25.92
N ASP A 235 -7.72 -12.06 25.58
CA ASP A 235 -9.12 -11.78 25.81
C ASP A 235 -9.97 -12.32 24.64
N ASP A 236 -10.99 -13.11 24.96
CA ASP A 236 -11.84 -13.74 23.95
C ASP A 236 -12.62 -12.70 23.14
N ALA A 237 -13.08 -11.62 23.78
CA ALA A 237 -13.78 -10.54 23.07
C ALA A 237 -12.86 -9.80 22.10
N ALA A 238 -11.61 -9.54 22.47
CA ALA A 238 -10.60 -8.98 21.57
C ALA A 238 -10.26 -9.92 20.40
N ARG A 239 -10.15 -11.23 20.67
CA ARG A 239 -9.88 -12.23 19.64
C ARG A 239 -11.02 -12.31 18.61
N GLU A 240 -12.27 -12.35 19.08
CA GLU A 240 -13.44 -12.34 18.21
C GLU A 240 -13.53 -11.03 17.40
N LEU A 241 -13.27 -9.87 18.01
CA LEU A 241 -13.27 -8.59 17.31
C LEU A 241 -12.19 -8.53 16.20
N ALA A 242 -10.98 -9.02 16.49
CA ALA A 242 -9.92 -9.12 15.50
C ALA A 242 -10.30 -10.08 14.36
N SER A 243 -10.94 -11.21 14.68
CA SER A 243 -11.44 -12.17 13.68
C SER A 243 -12.52 -11.56 12.78
N ASP A 244 -13.51 -10.88 13.35
CA ASP A 244 -14.55 -10.17 12.61
C ASP A 244 -13.96 -9.12 11.66
N TYR A 245 -12.94 -8.39 12.13
CA TYR A 245 -12.24 -7.40 11.30
C TYR A 245 -11.50 -8.04 10.12
N LEU A 246 -10.80 -9.15 10.35
CA LEU A 246 -10.11 -9.86 9.29
C LEU A 246 -11.09 -10.48 8.28
N ALA A 247 -12.23 -11.00 8.76
CA ALA A 247 -13.30 -11.49 7.89
C ALA A 247 -13.88 -10.35 7.03
N TRP A 248 -14.12 -9.18 7.61
CA TRP A 248 -14.53 -7.98 6.87
C TRP A 248 -13.46 -7.51 5.87
N GLN A 249 -12.17 -7.66 6.22
CA GLN A 249 -11.05 -7.34 5.35
C GLN A 249 -10.74 -8.39 4.28
N ALA A 250 -11.36 -9.57 4.34
CA ALA A 250 -11.04 -10.70 3.48
C ALA A 250 -10.93 -10.34 1.98
N PRO A 251 -11.82 -9.52 1.38
CA PRO A 251 -11.69 -9.15 -0.03
C PRO A 251 -10.37 -8.45 -0.38
N ARG A 252 -9.81 -7.66 0.54
CA ARG A 252 -8.53 -6.98 0.33
C ARG A 252 -7.36 -7.90 0.67
N LEU A 253 -7.50 -8.74 1.71
CA LEU A 253 -6.47 -9.70 2.13
C LEU A 253 -6.20 -10.76 1.07
N LEU A 254 -7.18 -11.12 0.24
CA LEU A 254 -6.97 -12.01 -0.92
C LEU A 254 -5.98 -11.45 -1.96
N LEU A 255 -5.64 -10.16 -1.91
CA LEU A 255 -4.62 -9.55 -2.76
C LEU A 255 -3.20 -9.69 -2.18
N LEU A 256 -3.08 -10.06 -0.91
CA LEU A 256 -1.80 -10.23 -0.24
C LEU A 256 -1.14 -11.53 -0.73
N GLN A 257 0.13 -11.43 -1.08
CA GLN A 257 0.93 -12.55 -1.59
C GLN A 257 1.57 -13.31 -0.44
N GLY A 258 1.82 -14.60 -0.62
CA GLY A 258 2.52 -15.43 0.36
C GLY A 258 1.72 -15.69 1.65
N ILE A 259 0.38 -15.72 1.55
CA ILE A 259 -0.46 -16.30 2.59
C ILE A 259 -0.49 -17.82 2.33
N ASP A 260 -0.08 -18.61 3.31
CA ASP A 260 -0.28 -20.07 3.30
C ASP A 260 -1.75 -20.41 3.62
N ASP A 261 -2.27 -21.49 3.02
CA ASP A 261 -3.63 -22.00 3.26
C ASP A 261 -3.82 -22.56 4.69
#